data_AF-A0AAE0ZU75-F1
#
_entry.id   AF-A0AAE0ZU75-F1
#
_cell.length_a   1.000
_cell.length_b   1.000
_cell.length_c   1.000
_cell.angle_alpha   90.00
_cell.angle_beta   90.00
_cell.angle_gamma   90.00
#
_symmetry.space_group_name_H-M   'P 1'
#
loop_
_entity.id
_entity.type
_entity.pdbx_description
1 polymer ?
#
loop_
_entity_poly.entity_id
_entity_poly.type
_entity_poly.pdbx_seq_one_letter_code
_entity_poly.pdbx_strand_id
1 'polypeptide(L)'
;MASEKPVNLKKHKKRRPSDSYGRVCIIHNSNLSNYGDVKPFTEIGWKKICDIKCIRLQSDNPKIKLSNICEQIPEAPNDFCHGYHRPCYQTFTSLRQTEKRKANEQEEHSPRKKRTLNSQGTTLLLPSDQCLFCKKKNKYVKRKQDYLVKCVTETAKMSILNAAQQKSDSIVLGIVETACLIAREAHYHESCRRDYTRNVAHTTLPTSTCNIETQSKMEEAHSQAFHYICDYVQKHIIDNATVERMTMLREKYLTYLQSKYPQEYNPNYKTDKLKQKLQKHFGEKVQFWQPNYRSELVYSNEVPKGCAIEAAFESASSEERKLQEAAATLRRLILDSFKDHSHMPWPPTSEYLLSSGDQLPSALLKFLTALLSKQGTGHISSRSERLVRSMAQDICYNVTCGQWKMPKHLLLGMTMRHLTGSFQVINILNRFGHCASHSTLLELETAMCDSVVECSTNLPSAALAYPKITHFCWDNFDLTEETIDGSGTTHSTHGIMIQEIKEGNMEKIMEQPTVKTGKTKKRSATFKPHQIQPCYATGKAEPSLTDSTTTVENDQER
;
A
#
# COMPACT_ATOMS: atom_id res chain seq x y z
N MET A 1 30.43 25.75 -19.44
CA MET A 1 29.34 26.49 -18.78
C MET A 1 28.07 25.67 -18.93
N ALA A 2 27.61 25.04 -17.85
CA ALA A 2 26.34 24.30 -17.88
C ALA A 2 25.22 25.29 -18.19
N SER A 3 24.45 25.04 -19.26
CA SER A 3 23.34 25.90 -19.66
C SER A 3 22.28 25.90 -18.55
N GLU A 4 22.19 26.98 -17.78
CA GLU A 4 21.12 27.17 -16.81
C GLU A 4 19.78 27.14 -17.55
N LYS A 5 18.99 26.09 -17.33
CA LYS A 5 17.67 25.97 -17.94
C LYS A 5 16.70 26.87 -17.15
N PRO A 6 15.92 27.73 -17.83
CA PRO A 6 14.98 28.61 -17.14
C PRO A 6 13.90 27.82 -16.41
N VAL A 7 13.62 28.19 -15.16
CA VAL A 7 12.51 27.63 -14.38
C VAL A 7 11.20 28.25 -14.87
N ASN A 8 10.38 27.46 -15.54
CA ASN A 8 9.07 27.91 -16.02
C ASN A 8 8.06 27.99 -14.87
N LEU A 9 7.81 29.20 -14.38
CA LEU A 9 6.72 29.46 -13.45
C LEU A 9 5.38 29.29 -14.20
N LYS A 10 4.54 28.36 -13.72
CA LYS A 10 3.17 28.24 -14.22
C LYS A 10 2.42 29.52 -13.86
N LYS A 11 2.19 30.40 -14.85
CA LYS A 11 1.28 31.53 -14.68
C LYS A 11 -0.06 30.99 -14.16
N HIS A 12 -0.59 31.60 -13.10
CA HIS A 12 -1.95 31.33 -12.67
C HIS A 12 -2.83 31.43 -13.92
N LYS A 13 -3.56 30.36 -14.28
CA LYS A 13 -4.53 30.43 -15.37
C LYS A 13 -5.49 31.56 -14.99
N LYS A 14 -5.36 32.74 -15.63
CA LYS A 14 -6.42 33.73 -15.64
C LYS A 14 -7.65 32.96 -16.10
N ARG A 15 -8.70 32.93 -15.27
CA ARG A 15 -10.00 32.41 -15.72
C ARG A 15 -10.29 33.16 -17.02
N ARG A 16 -10.38 32.43 -18.14
CA ARG A 16 -10.86 33.04 -19.40
C ARG A 16 -12.19 33.73 -19.05
N PRO A 17 -12.43 34.96 -19.51
CA PRO A 17 -13.77 35.53 -19.48
C PRO A 17 -14.71 34.48 -20.08
N SER A 18 -15.80 34.17 -19.39
CA SER A 18 -16.80 33.29 -19.97
C SER A 18 -17.36 33.98 -21.19
N ASP A 19 -17.21 33.38 -22.37
CA ASP A 19 -17.99 33.72 -23.58
C ASP A 19 -19.47 33.33 -23.36
N SER A 20 -20.09 33.67 -22.22
CA SER A 20 -21.43 33.23 -21.83
C SER A 20 -22.55 34.04 -22.49
N TYR A 21 -22.24 35.06 -23.27
CA TYR A 21 -23.25 35.85 -23.99
C TYR A 21 -23.78 35.05 -25.19
N GLY A 22 -24.91 34.35 -24.99
CA GLY A 22 -25.74 33.78 -26.06
C GLY A 22 -25.98 32.27 -26.05
N ARG A 23 -25.42 31.50 -25.10
CA ARG A 23 -25.67 30.05 -25.03
C ARG A 23 -26.97 29.70 -24.33
N VAL A 24 -27.69 28.71 -24.85
CA VAL A 24 -28.93 28.15 -24.29
C VAL A 24 -28.65 26.88 -23.51
N CYS A 25 -29.26 26.75 -22.32
CA CYS A 25 -29.17 25.55 -21.50
C CYS A 25 -30.12 24.46 -22.02
N ILE A 26 -29.59 23.42 -22.66
CA ILE A 26 -30.41 22.35 -23.30
C ILE A 26 -30.97 21.31 -22.31
N ILE A 27 -30.56 21.35 -21.04
CA ILE A 27 -31.08 20.52 -19.95
C ILE A 27 -31.77 21.36 -18.87
N HIS A 28 -32.36 22.49 -19.27
CA HIS A 28 -32.92 23.45 -18.34
C HIS A 28 -34.06 22.84 -17.52
N ASN A 29 -33.98 22.96 -16.19
CA ASN A 29 -35.04 22.53 -15.28
C ASN A 29 -35.60 23.74 -14.57
N SER A 30 -36.76 24.21 -15.04
CA SER A 30 -37.46 25.42 -14.58
C SER A 30 -37.82 25.44 -13.08
N ASN A 31 -37.74 24.29 -12.40
CA ASN A 31 -38.02 24.18 -10.96
C ASN A 31 -36.86 24.66 -10.06
N LEU A 32 -35.73 25.09 -10.62
CA LEU A 32 -34.60 25.62 -9.86
C LEU A 32 -34.69 27.16 -9.79
N SER A 33 -34.26 27.76 -8.68
CA SER A 33 -34.39 29.21 -8.45
C SER A 33 -33.06 29.98 -8.50
N ASN A 34 -31.97 29.34 -8.91
CA ASN A 34 -30.66 29.98 -9.04
C ASN A 34 -29.86 29.32 -10.17
N TYR A 35 -29.93 29.93 -11.35
CA TYR A 35 -29.15 29.52 -12.50
C TYR A 35 -27.93 30.43 -12.60
N GLY A 36 -26.72 29.87 -12.41
CA GLY A 36 -25.48 30.57 -12.76
C GLY A 36 -25.25 30.57 -14.27
N ASP A 37 -24.07 30.98 -14.73
CA ASP A 37 -23.75 31.04 -16.17
C ASP A 37 -23.89 29.70 -16.90
N VAL A 38 -24.33 29.76 -18.15
CA VAL A 38 -24.38 28.63 -19.09
C VAL A 38 -22.96 28.25 -19.49
N LYS A 39 -22.54 27.03 -19.13
CA LYS A 39 -21.22 26.50 -19.46
C LYS A 39 -21.26 25.70 -20.76
N PRO A 40 -20.22 25.76 -21.61
CA PRO A 40 -20.11 24.89 -22.78
C PRO A 40 -19.96 23.42 -22.34
N PHE A 41 -20.34 22.50 -23.22
CA PHE A 41 -20.10 21.09 -22.99
C PHE A 41 -18.62 20.75 -23.15
N THR A 42 -18.18 19.74 -22.40
CA THR A 42 -16.94 19.01 -22.70
C THR A 42 -17.35 17.70 -23.34
N GLU A 43 -16.49 17.08 -24.14
CA GLU A 43 -16.76 15.78 -24.77
C GLU A 43 -17.23 14.73 -23.74
N ILE A 44 -16.56 14.67 -22.58
CA ILE A 44 -16.92 13.80 -21.46
C ILE A 44 -18.29 14.17 -20.86
N GLY A 45 -18.55 15.48 -20.69
CA GLY A 45 -19.80 15.98 -20.13
C GLY A 45 -21.01 15.73 -21.05
N TRP A 46 -20.81 15.82 -22.37
CA TRP A 46 -21.82 15.52 -23.38
C TRP A 46 -22.17 14.04 -23.39
N LYS A 47 -21.15 13.17 -23.47
CA LYS A 47 -21.33 11.72 -23.42
C LYS A 47 -22.16 11.28 -22.20
N LYS A 48 -21.86 11.85 -21.03
CA LYS A 48 -22.59 11.57 -19.79
C LYS A 48 -24.07 12.00 -19.84
N ILE A 49 -24.41 13.06 -20.57
CA ILE A 49 -25.80 13.48 -20.77
C ILE A 49 -26.52 12.51 -21.70
N CYS A 50 -25.89 12.09 -22.79
CA CYS A 50 -26.43 11.08 -23.70
C CYS A 50 -26.70 9.76 -22.96
N ASP A 51 -25.74 9.27 -22.18
CA ASP A 51 -25.86 8.04 -21.40
C ASP A 51 -27.07 8.13 -20.44
N ILE A 52 -27.22 9.26 -19.74
CA ILE A 52 -28.31 9.46 -18.78
C ILE A 52 -29.65 9.72 -19.48
N LYS A 53 -29.67 10.34 -20.66
CA LYS A 53 -30.85 10.47 -21.52
C LYS A 53 -31.38 9.07 -21.89
N CYS A 54 -30.49 8.16 -22.32
CA CYS A 54 -30.86 6.77 -22.62
C CYS A 54 -31.45 6.06 -21.39
N ILE A 55 -30.80 6.17 -20.23
CA ILE A 55 -31.30 5.56 -18.97
C ILE A 55 -32.67 6.13 -18.57
N ARG A 56 -32.88 7.44 -18.69
CA ARG A 56 -34.16 8.08 -18.33
C ARG A 56 -35.28 7.70 -19.30
N LEU A 57 -35.02 7.63 -20.61
CA LEU A 57 -36.02 7.25 -21.61
C LEU A 57 -36.48 5.78 -21.47
N GLN A 58 -35.62 4.91 -20.95
CA GLN A 58 -35.94 3.52 -20.62
C GLN A 58 -36.74 3.35 -19.32
N SER A 59 -37.01 4.43 -18.56
CA SER A 59 -37.77 4.35 -17.31
C SER A 59 -39.27 4.58 -17.54
N ASP A 60 -40.11 3.68 -17.03
CA ASP A 60 -41.58 3.80 -17.09
C ASP A 60 -42.16 4.86 -16.15
N ASN A 61 -41.35 5.41 -15.25
CA ASN A 61 -41.80 6.43 -14.30
C ASN A 61 -41.69 7.84 -14.89
N PRO A 62 -42.79 8.58 -15.09
CA PRO A 62 -42.76 9.89 -15.74
C PRO A 62 -41.93 10.94 -14.98
N LYS A 63 -41.79 10.82 -13.65
CA LYS A 63 -40.94 11.71 -12.85
C LYS A 63 -39.44 11.46 -13.05
N ILE A 64 -39.07 10.26 -13.46
CA ILE A 64 -37.68 9.85 -13.74
C ILE A 64 -37.38 10.07 -15.23
N LYS A 65 -38.35 9.78 -16.10
CA LYS A 65 -38.26 9.92 -17.55
C LYS A 65 -37.88 11.32 -18.00
N LEU A 66 -38.38 12.36 -17.31
CA LEU A 66 -38.14 13.77 -17.65
C LEU A 66 -38.29 14.02 -19.17
N SER A 67 -39.35 13.45 -19.77
CA SER A 67 -39.58 13.43 -21.23
C SER A 67 -39.39 14.81 -21.85
N ASN A 68 -39.97 15.84 -21.22
CA ASN A 68 -39.88 17.23 -21.68
C ASN A 68 -38.45 17.77 -21.80
N ILE A 69 -37.51 17.28 -20.99
CA ILE A 69 -36.10 17.68 -21.05
C ILE A 69 -35.35 16.75 -22.01
N CYS A 70 -35.61 15.44 -21.96
CA CYS A 70 -34.95 14.45 -22.81
C CYS A 70 -35.22 14.68 -24.30
N GLU A 71 -36.41 15.13 -24.67
CA GLU A 71 -36.82 15.47 -26.05
C GLU A 71 -36.14 16.74 -26.57
N GLN A 72 -35.75 17.67 -25.69
CA GLN A 72 -35.08 18.92 -26.04
C GLN A 72 -33.56 18.77 -26.25
N ILE A 73 -32.99 17.60 -25.93
CA ILE A 73 -31.56 17.33 -26.10
C ILE A 73 -31.29 16.91 -27.55
N PRO A 74 -30.55 17.71 -28.34
CA PRO A 74 -30.21 17.39 -29.73
C PRO A 74 -29.29 16.16 -29.82
N GLU A 75 -29.17 15.57 -31.01
CA GLU A 75 -28.28 14.41 -31.26
C GLU A 75 -26.79 14.77 -31.10
N ALA A 76 -26.42 16.01 -31.42
CA ALA A 76 -25.07 16.56 -31.23
C ALA A 76 -25.13 17.96 -30.57
N PRO A 77 -24.13 18.32 -29.73
CA PRO A 77 -24.06 19.64 -29.14
C PRO A 77 -23.50 20.62 -30.17
N ASN A 78 -24.02 21.85 -30.19
CA ASN A 78 -23.42 22.94 -30.95
C ASN A 78 -22.57 23.76 -29.98
N ASP A 79 -21.26 23.77 -30.18
CA ASP A 79 -20.30 24.38 -29.25
C ASP A 79 -20.48 25.92 -29.10
N PHE A 80 -21.14 26.55 -30.07
CA PHE A 80 -21.38 27.99 -30.08
C PHE A 80 -22.67 28.39 -29.35
N CYS A 81 -23.73 27.58 -29.43
CA CYS A 81 -25.05 27.95 -28.88
C CYS A 81 -25.57 27.04 -27.77
N HIS A 82 -25.03 25.84 -27.58
CA HIS A 82 -25.50 24.90 -26.55
C HIS A 82 -24.59 24.89 -25.32
N GLY A 83 -25.22 24.81 -24.15
CA GLY A 83 -24.52 24.62 -22.89
C GLY A 83 -25.44 24.13 -21.77
N TYR A 84 -24.98 24.26 -20.53
CA TYR A 84 -25.75 23.86 -19.36
C TYR A 84 -25.49 24.77 -18.15
N HIS A 85 -26.51 24.98 -17.33
CA HIS A 85 -26.31 25.49 -15.98
C HIS A 85 -25.78 24.38 -15.08
N ARG A 86 -24.80 24.71 -14.21
CA ARG A 86 -24.25 23.74 -13.24
C ARG A 86 -25.31 23.05 -12.38
N PRO A 87 -26.33 23.75 -11.84
CA PRO A 87 -27.41 23.11 -11.08
C PRO A 87 -28.25 22.15 -11.93
N CYS A 88 -28.59 22.54 -13.16
CA CYS A 88 -29.34 21.69 -14.09
C CYS A 88 -28.60 20.39 -14.41
N TYR A 89 -27.29 20.47 -14.65
CA TYR A 89 -26.46 19.28 -14.87
C TYR A 89 -26.41 18.35 -13.66
N GLN A 90 -26.27 18.89 -12.45
CA GLN A 90 -26.27 18.07 -11.23
C GLN A 90 -27.61 17.37 -11.03
N THR A 91 -28.73 18.06 -11.24
CA THR A 91 -30.07 17.48 -11.13
C THR A 91 -30.34 16.44 -12.20
N PHE A 92 -29.99 16.73 -13.47
CA PHE A 92 -30.21 15.81 -14.58
C PHE A 92 -29.37 14.53 -14.44
N THR A 93 -28.11 14.66 -14.02
CA THR A 93 -27.18 13.53 -13.91
C THR A 93 -27.25 12.75 -12.58
N SER A 94 -28.05 13.19 -11.61
CA SER A 94 -28.21 12.52 -10.32
C SER A 94 -29.17 11.32 -10.41
N LEU A 95 -28.65 10.12 -10.65
CA LEU A 95 -29.40 8.85 -10.64
C LEU A 95 -29.68 8.29 -9.22
N ARG A 96 -29.14 8.91 -8.17
CA ARG A 96 -29.17 8.44 -6.76
C ARG A 96 -30.56 8.26 -6.12
N GLN A 97 -31.66 8.57 -6.82
CA GLN A 97 -33.03 8.26 -6.36
C GLN A 97 -33.62 6.98 -6.98
N THR A 98 -32.95 6.35 -7.94
CA THR A 98 -33.46 5.15 -8.64
C THR A 98 -32.96 3.83 -8.02
N GLU A 99 -31.71 3.77 -7.54
CA GLU A 99 -31.15 2.53 -6.95
C GLU A 99 -31.71 2.22 -5.55
N LYS A 100 -32.12 3.24 -4.78
CA LYS A 100 -32.70 3.06 -3.44
C LYS A 100 -34.13 2.48 -3.44
N ARG A 101 -34.81 2.42 -4.59
CA ARG A 101 -36.18 1.88 -4.69
C ARG A 101 -36.24 0.44 -5.20
N LYS A 102 -35.28 0.02 -6.04
CA LYS A 102 -35.15 -1.40 -6.45
C LYS A 102 -34.85 -2.34 -5.27
N ALA A 103 -34.18 -1.85 -4.22
CA ALA A 103 -33.92 -2.63 -3.01
C ALA A 103 -35.16 -2.85 -2.12
N ASN A 104 -36.24 -2.07 -2.31
CA ASN A 104 -37.44 -2.13 -1.47
C ASN A 104 -38.58 -2.98 -2.08
N GLU A 105 -38.44 -3.43 -3.32
CA GLU A 105 -39.44 -4.25 -4.04
C GLU A 105 -39.10 -5.75 -4.04
N GLN A 106 -37.94 -6.15 -3.48
CA GLN A 106 -37.51 -7.56 -3.38
C GLN A 106 -37.67 -8.19 -1.98
N GLU A 107 -38.30 -7.49 -1.03
CA GLU A 107 -38.59 -8.00 0.34
C GLU A 107 -40.09 -8.31 0.57
N GLU A 108 -40.84 -8.69 -0.46
CA GLU A 108 -42.18 -9.29 -0.30
C GLU A 108 -42.13 -10.81 -0.50
N HIS A 109 -41.56 -11.57 0.45
CA HIS A 109 -41.93 -12.97 0.69
C HIS A 109 -41.38 -13.51 2.03
N SER A 110 -42.05 -13.18 3.14
CA SER A 110 -42.26 -14.13 4.25
C SER A 110 -43.23 -13.58 5.32
N PRO A 111 -43.95 -14.46 6.04
CA PRO A 111 -45.26 -14.13 6.59
C PRO A 111 -45.18 -13.43 7.96
N ARG A 112 -45.92 -12.32 8.10
CA ARG A 112 -46.20 -11.68 9.38
C ARG A 112 -47.20 -12.50 10.18
N LYS A 113 -46.77 -13.06 11.32
CA LYS A 113 -47.67 -13.49 12.40
C LYS A 113 -48.37 -12.27 12.98
N LYS A 114 -49.71 -12.30 12.97
CA LYS A 114 -50.60 -11.35 13.62
C LYS A 114 -50.38 -11.36 15.13
N ARG A 115 -50.34 -10.17 15.74
CA ARG A 115 -50.99 -9.86 17.02
C ARG A 115 -51.00 -8.35 17.23
N THR A 116 -52.19 -7.77 17.16
CA THR A 116 -52.65 -6.90 18.24
C THR A 116 -54.16 -6.80 18.22
N LEU A 117 -54.74 -7.21 19.34
CA LEU A 117 -56.09 -6.83 19.73
C LEU A 117 -56.14 -5.32 19.87
N ASN A 118 -57.23 -4.76 19.37
CA ASN A 118 -57.69 -3.43 19.72
C ASN A 118 -58.49 -3.57 21.03
N SER A 119 -58.05 -2.95 22.12
CA SER A 119 -58.91 -2.68 23.28
C SER A 119 -58.42 -1.43 24.02
N GLN A 120 -59.17 -0.35 23.78
CA GLN A 120 -59.68 0.60 24.77
C GLN A 120 -58.76 1.07 25.92
N GLY A 121 -58.56 2.39 25.96
CA GLY A 121 -58.70 3.15 27.21
C GLY A 121 -57.64 2.94 28.28
N THR A 122 -56.38 3.26 28.01
CA THR A 122 -55.42 3.69 29.03
C THR A 122 -54.53 4.78 28.46
N THR A 123 -54.33 5.86 29.21
CA THR A 123 -53.43 6.97 28.87
C THR A 123 -52.03 6.43 28.59
N LEU A 124 -51.65 6.33 27.32
CA LEU A 124 -50.30 5.92 26.93
C LEU A 124 -49.29 6.96 27.44
N LEU A 125 -48.43 6.54 28.40
CA LEU A 125 -47.33 7.35 28.96
C LEU A 125 -46.44 8.01 27.89
N LEU A 126 -46.39 7.43 26.68
CA LEU A 126 -45.65 7.93 25.52
C LEU A 126 -46.52 7.81 24.25
N PRO A 127 -47.32 8.84 23.90
CA PRO A 127 -48.08 8.84 22.65
C PRO A 127 -47.16 8.89 21.44
N SER A 128 -47.44 8.08 20.42
CA SER A 128 -46.65 8.05 19.17
C SER A 128 -46.80 9.30 18.32
N ASP A 129 -47.79 10.16 18.62
CA ASP A 129 -48.09 11.38 17.90
C ASP A 129 -47.66 12.66 18.63
N GLN A 130 -46.89 12.55 19.72
CA GLN A 130 -46.44 13.70 20.51
C GLN A 130 -44.94 13.65 20.82
N CYS A 131 -44.30 14.82 20.80
CA CYS A 131 -42.91 14.96 21.24
C CYS A 131 -42.78 14.80 22.76
N LEU A 132 -41.81 14.00 23.19
CA LEU A 132 -41.46 13.75 24.60
C LEU A 132 -41.34 15.04 25.42
N PHE A 133 -40.68 16.06 24.86
CA PHE A 133 -40.34 17.30 25.55
C PHE A 133 -41.41 18.39 25.45
N CYS A 134 -41.97 18.60 24.25
CA CYS A 134 -42.89 19.73 24.03
C CYS A 134 -44.36 19.31 23.90
N LYS A 135 -44.68 18.02 23.97
CA LYS A 135 -46.03 17.42 23.87
C LYS A 135 -46.85 17.85 22.64
N LYS A 136 -46.18 18.33 21.59
CA LYS A 136 -46.79 18.76 20.32
C LYS A 136 -46.53 17.73 19.23
N LYS A 137 -47.52 17.55 18.34
CA LYS A 137 -47.42 16.72 17.13
C LYS A 137 -46.62 17.39 16.01
N ASN A 138 -46.79 18.70 15.86
CA ASN A 138 -46.15 19.50 14.83
C ASN A 138 -45.35 20.64 15.46
N LYS A 139 -44.09 20.80 15.06
CA LYS A 139 -43.24 21.96 15.38
C LYS A 139 -42.66 22.53 14.10
N TYR A 140 -42.52 23.85 14.01
CA TYR A 140 -41.86 24.52 12.90
C TYR A 140 -40.63 25.27 13.41
N VAL A 141 -39.49 25.09 12.75
CA VAL A 141 -38.23 25.78 13.04
C VAL A 141 -37.77 26.48 11.77
N LYS A 142 -37.62 27.82 11.82
CA LYS A 142 -37.23 28.66 10.66
C LYS A 142 -38.08 28.39 9.39
N ARG A 143 -39.42 28.37 9.56
CA ARG A 143 -40.42 28.12 8.49
C ARG A 143 -40.33 26.73 7.82
N LYS A 144 -39.62 25.77 8.41
CA LYS A 144 -39.61 24.36 8.00
C LYS A 144 -40.22 23.50 9.10
N GLN A 145 -41.01 22.50 8.72
CA GLN A 145 -41.56 21.53 9.68
C GLN A 145 -40.43 20.68 10.25
N ASP A 146 -40.36 20.63 11.57
CA ASP A 146 -39.50 19.73 12.33
C ASP A 146 -40.34 18.51 12.70
N TYR A 147 -40.04 17.37 12.09
CA TYR A 147 -40.83 16.15 12.22
C TYR A 147 -40.49 15.40 13.51
N LEU A 148 -41.43 14.59 13.99
CA LEU A 148 -41.18 13.67 15.10
C LEU A 148 -40.23 12.55 14.65
N VAL A 149 -39.17 12.35 15.42
CA VAL A 149 -38.15 11.31 15.23
C VAL A 149 -38.27 10.30 16.37
N LYS A 150 -38.16 9.01 16.04
CA LYS A 150 -38.14 7.91 17.01
C LYS A 150 -36.79 7.82 17.73
N CYS A 151 -36.82 7.59 19.03
CA CYS A 151 -35.64 7.25 19.82
C CYS A 151 -35.22 5.80 19.54
N VAL A 152 -34.30 5.58 18.62
CA VAL A 152 -33.89 4.23 18.18
C VAL A 152 -32.49 3.80 18.65
N THR A 153 -31.73 4.70 19.27
CA THR A 153 -30.33 4.44 19.67
C THR A 153 -30.11 4.60 21.17
N GLU A 154 -29.30 3.72 21.77
CA GLU A 154 -28.92 3.80 23.20
C GLU A 154 -28.18 5.10 23.53
N THR A 155 -27.37 5.62 22.61
CA THR A 155 -26.69 6.91 22.77
C THR A 155 -27.66 8.08 22.94
N ALA A 156 -28.75 8.10 22.17
CA ALA A 156 -29.81 9.10 22.32
C ALA A 156 -30.52 8.98 23.67
N LYS A 157 -30.85 7.76 24.10
CA LYS A 157 -31.45 7.50 25.43
C LYS A 157 -30.54 7.99 26.56
N MET A 158 -29.26 7.61 26.54
CA MET A 158 -28.27 8.04 27.55
C MET A 158 -28.09 9.57 27.59
N SER A 159 -28.08 10.23 26.43
CA SER A 159 -27.99 11.70 26.38
C SER A 159 -29.18 12.40 27.03
N ILE A 160 -30.38 11.82 26.92
CA ILE A 160 -31.61 12.35 27.53
C ILE A 160 -31.62 12.07 29.03
N LEU A 161 -31.22 10.86 29.44
CA LEU A 161 -31.09 10.47 30.85
C LEU A 161 -30.12 11.39 31.60
N ASN A 162 -28.91 11.60 31.06
CA ASN A 162 -27.91 12.47 31.67
C ASN A 162 -28.42 13.92 31.76
N ALA A 163 -29.09 14.41 30.72
CA ALA A 163 -29.67 15.76 30.73
C ALA A 163 -30.83 15.90 31.73
N ALA A 164 -31.64 14.86 31.92
CA ALA A 164 -32.74 14.84 32.87
C ALA A 164 -32.24 14.76 34.33
N GLN A 165 -31.20 13.96 34.59
CA GLN A 165 -30.54 13.86 35.90
C GLN A 165 -29.95 15.21 36.33
N GLN A 166 -29.23 15.87 35.43
CA GLN A 166 -28.62 17.16 35.73
C GLN A 166 -29.62 18.30 35.90
N LYS A 167 -30.78 18.20 35.25
CA LYS A 167 -31.87 19.19 35.39
C LYS A 167 -32.83 18.85 36.54
N SER A 168 -32.62 17.74 37.24
CA SER A 168 -33.56 17.20 38.24
C SER A 168 -35.01 17.14 37.72
N ASP A 169 -35.18 16.82 36.44
CA ASP A 169 -36.48 16.77 35.78
C ASP A 169 -37.17 15.45 36.10
N SER A 170 -37.93 15.45 37.21
CA SER A 170 -38.60 14.27 37.76
C SER A 170 -39.58 13.61 36.80
N ILE A 171 -40.15 14.38 35.86
CA ILE A 171 -41.10 13.88 34.86
C ILE A 171 -40.35 13.08 33.79
N VAL A 172 -39.28 13.64 33.22
CA VAL A 172 -38.50 12.94 32.19
C VAL A 172 -37.73 11.77 32.81
N LEU A 173 -37.17 11.93 34.02
CA LEU A 173 -36.53 10.85 34.77
C LEU A 173 -37.49 9.69 35.03
N GLY A 174 -38.68 10.00 35.56
CA GLY A 174 -39.72 8.99 35.78
C GLY A 174 -40.10 8.25 34.50
N ILE A 175 -40.15 8.94 33.35
CA ILE A 175 -40.44 8.30 32.05
C ILE A 175 -39.28 7.42 31.58
N VAL A 176 -38.01 7.84 31.75
CA VAL A 176 -36.85 7.04 31.29
C VAL A 176 -36.62 5.82 32.19
N GLU A 177 -36.89 5.93 33.49
CA GLU A 177 -36.70 4.86 34.48
C GLU A 177 -37.85 3.84 34.46
N THR A 178 -39.10 4.28 34.30
CA THR A 178 -40.27 3.37 34.26
C THR A 178 -40.53 2.76 32.88
N ALA A 179 -39.98 3.36 31.81
CA ALA A 179 -40.23 2.93 30.44
C ALA A 179 -38.96 2.99 29.58
N CYS A 180 -38.60 1.87 28.95
CA CYS A 180 -37.52 1.85 27.97
C CYS A 180 -37.92 2.68 26.73
N LEU A 181 -37.31 3.87 26.59
CA LEU A 181 -37.59 4.82 25.50
C LEU A 181 -37.44 4.22 24.10
N ILE A 182 -36.57 3.21 23.95
CA ILE A 182 -36.33 2.53 22.67
C ILE A 182 -37.42 1.49 22.42
N ALA A 183 -37.73 0.64 23.41
CA ALA A 183 -38.74 -0.40 23.28
C ALA A 183 -40.16 0.15 23.12
N ARG A 184 -40.44 1.34 23.66
CA ARG A 184 -41.74 2.03 23.54
C ARG A 184 -41.76 3.10 22.45
N GLU A 185 -40.76 3.12 21.58
CA GLU A 185 -40.65 4.03 20.44
C GLU A 185 -40.94 5.51 20.83
N ALA A 186 -40.26 6.05 21.83
CA ALA A 186 -40.49 7.44 22.24
C ALA A 186 -40.17 8.40 21.08
N HIS A 187 -41.04 9.37 20.82
CA HIS A 187 -40.88 10.33 19.73
C HIS A 187 -40.47 11.71 20.27
N TYR A 188 -39.61 12.43 19.55
CA TYR A 188 -39.28 13.83 19.84
C TYR A 188 -38.91 14.59 18.57
N HIS A 189 -39.03 15.92 18.58
CA HIS A 189 -38.42 16.77 17.55
C HIS A 189 -36.92 16.86 17.78
N GLU A 190 -36.08 16.79 16.74
CA GLU A 190 -34.62 16.84 16.91
C GLU A 190 -34.18 18.19 17.49
N SER A 191 -34.88 19.29 17.15
CA SER A 191 -34.62 20.57 17.81
C SER A 191 -34.93 20.53 19.30
N CYS A 192 -36.04 19.88 19.72
CA CYS A 192 -36.40 19.76 21.13
C CYS A 192 -35.37 18.93 21.90
N ARG A 193 -34.91 17.80 21.35
CA ARG A 193 -33.85 17.00 21.97
C ARG A 193 -32.58 17.83 22.14
N ARG A 194 -32.14 18.47 21.06
CA ARG A 194 -30.93 19.28 21.07
C ARG A 194 -31.01 20.43 22.08
N ASP A 195 -32.14 21.13 22.16
CA ASP A 195 -32.32 22.20 23.14
C ASP A 195 -32.40 21.65 24.57
N TYR A 196 -33.01 20.48 24.76
CA TYR A 196 -33.06 19.80 26.05
C TYR A 196 -31.67 19.35 26.52
N THR A 197 -30.82 18.82 25.64
CA THR A 197 -29.46 18.38 25.98
C THR A 197 -28.43 19.50 26.00
N ARG A 198 -28.69 20.67 25.38
CA ARG A 198 -27.72 21.76 25.23
C ARG A 198 -27.46 22.54 26.53
N ASN A 199 -28.45 22.68 27.41
CA ASN A 199 -28.30 23.45 28.66
C ASN A 199 -27.46 22.73 29.76
N VAL A 200 -26.99 21.52 29.48
CA VAL A 200 -26.04 20.74 30.30
C VAL A 200 -24.62 21.31 30.23
N ALA A 201 -24.26 21.99 29.14
CA ALA A 201 -22.90 22.51 28.96
C ALA A 201 -22.60 23.83 29.69
N HIS A 202 -23.61 24.51 30.27
CA HIS A 202 -23.45 25.88 30.79
C HIS A 202 -24.08 26.15 32.17
N THR A 203 -24.47 25.12 32.92
CA THR A 203 -24.87 25.34 34.33
C THR A 203 -23.68 25.00 35.21
N THR A 204 -23.03 26.06 35.70
CA THR A 204 -21.92 26.09 36.65
C THR A 204 -22.11 25.13 37.81
N LEU A 205 -21.24 24.12 37.90
CA LEU A 205 -20.94 23.42 39.15
C LEU A 205 -20.06 24.33 40.03
N PRO A 206 -20.19 24.28 41.36
CA PRO A 206 -19.31 25.01 42.27
C PRO A 206 -17.87 24.55 42.08
N THR A 207 -16.98 25.51 41.91
CA THR A 207 -15.55 25.34 41.68
C THR A 207 -14.92 24.49 42.78
N SER A 208 -14.67 23.21 42.50
CA SER A 208 -13.71 22.41 43.25
C SER A 208 -12.31 22.89 42.89
N THR A 209 -11.53 23.24 43.91
CA THR A 209 -10.15 23.74 43.85
C THR A 209 -9.19 22.87 43.03
N CYS A 210 -9.51 21.60 42.78
CA CYS A 210 -8.70 20.67 41.98
C CYS A 210 -8.65 20.98 40.47
N ASN A 211 -9.67 21.66 39.90
CA ASN A 211 -9.69 22.00 38.47
C ASN A 211 -8.85 23.25 38.12
N ILE A 212 -8.62 24.15 39.09
CA ILE A 212 -7.81 25.36 38.86
C ILE A 212 -6.32 24.99 38.74
N GLU A 213 -5.83 24.12 39.61
CA GLU A 213 -4.42 23.71 39.59
C GLU A 213 -4.06 22.88 38.35
N THR A 214 -4.94 21.98 37.91
CA THR A 214 -4.72 21.18 36.69
C THR A 214 -4.78 22.03 35.43
N GLN A 215 -5.72 22.98 35.36
CA GLN A 215 -5.79 23.92 34.24
C GLN A 215 -4.59 24.88 34.22
N SER A 216 -4.13 25.36 35.38
CA SER A 216 -2.94 26.20 35.51
C SER A 216 -1.67 25.48 35.04
N LYS A 217 -1.48 24.21 35.43
CA LYS A 217 -0.34 23.39 34.99
C LYS A 217 -0.35 23.12 33.49
N MET A 218 -1.51 22.84 32.90
CA MET A 218 -1.67 22.68 31.45
C MET A 218 -1.35 23.98 30.71
N GLU A 219 -1.84 25.11 31.19
CA GLU A 219 -1.58 26.43 30.61
C GLU A 219 -0.09 26.80 30.68
N GLU A 220 0.58 26.47 31.78
CA GLU A 220 2.01 26.66 31.96
C GLU A 220 2.83 25.80 30.97
N ALA A 221 2.53 24.51 30.87
CA ALA A 221 3.19 23.60 29.93
C ALA A 221 3.07 24.08 28.47
N HIS A 222 1.86 24.47 28.06
CA HIS A 222 1.61 25.00 26.72
C HIS A 222 2.25 26.37 26.48
N SER A 223 2.46 27.17 27.52
CA SER A 223 3.15 28.46 27.45
C SER A 223 4.66 28.28 27.29
N GLN A 224 5.27 27.36 28.03
CA GLN A 224 6.70 27.04 27.88
C GLN A 224 7.00 26.43 26.50
N ALA A 225 6.18 25.48 26.03
CA ALA A 225 6.31 24.94 24.69
C ALA A 225 6.16 26.01 23.61
N PHE A 226 5.33 27.03 23.85
CA PHE A 226 5.16 28.13 22.91
C PHE A 226 6.38 29.06 22.92
N HIS A 227 6.95 29.36 24.09
CA HIS A 227 8.19 30.14 24.20
C HIS A 227 9.34 29.46 23.45
N TYR A 228 9.51 28.15 23.62
CA TYR A 228 10.49 27.35 22.87
C TYR A 228 10.34 27.52 21.34
N ILE A 229 9.10 27.51 20.84
CA ILE A 229 8.84 27.74 19.42
C ILE A 229 9.09 29.20 19.03
N CYS A 230 8.77 30.17 19.89
CA CYS A 230 9.11 31.57 19.63
C CYS A 230 10.63 31.76 19.51
N ASP A 231 11.42 31.19 20.41
CA ASP A 231 12.89 31.25 20.34
C ASP A 231 13.42 30.62 19.04
N TYR A 232 12.84 29.48 18.66
CA TYR A 232 13.18 28.82 17.40
C TYR A 232 12.82 29.68 16.18
N VAL A 233 11.63 30.26 16.14
CA VAL A 233 11.17 31.12 15.05
C VAL A 233 12.03 32.38 14.96
N GLN A 234 12.35 33.01 16.09
CA GLN A 234 13.23 34.17 16.13
C GLN A 234 14.60 33.81 15.54
N LYS A 235 15.26 32.78 16.07
CA LYS A 235 16.60 32.38 15.65
C LYS A 235 16.65 31.90 14.19
N HIS A 236 15.71 31.07 13.76
CA HIS A 236 15.81 30.39 12.47
C HIS A 236 15.06 31.12 11.35
N ILE A 237 13.84 31.59 11.60
CA ILE A 237 13.00 32.18 10.55
C ILE A 237 13.30 33.66 10.40
N ILE A 238 13.47 34.39 11.49
CA ILE A 238 13.72 35.83 11.48
C ILE A 238 15.21 36.11 11.28
N ASP A 239 16.06 35.71 12.24
CA ASP A 239 17.48 36.08 12.24
C ASP A 239 18.26 35.39 11.10
N ASN A 240 18.00 34.08 10.88
CA ASN A 240 18.65 33.31 9.81
C ASN A 240 17.87 33.29 8.49
N ALA A 241 16.76 34.04 8.37
CA ALA A 241 15.98 34.17 7.15
C ALA A 241 15.54 32.84 6.49
N THR A 242 15.28 31.79 7.28
CA THR A 242 14.87 30.47 6.75
C THR A 242 13.35 30.35 6.54
N VAL A 243 12.94 29.42 5.68
CA VAL A 243 11.52 29.11 5.41
C VAL A 243 11.18 27.74 5.98
N GLU A 244 10.14 27.67 6.81
CA GLU A 244 9.71 26.44 7.46
C GLU A 244 8.23 26.14 7.19
N ARG A 245 7.82 24.88 7.32
CA ARG A 245 6.40 24.51 7.21
C ARG A 245 5.73 24.61 8.56
N MET A 246 4.47 25.06 8.56
CA MET A 246 3.64 25.05 9.77
C MET A 246 3.51 23.66 10.40
N THR A 247 3.51 22.59 9.60
CA THR A 247 3.54 21.22 10.13
C THR A 247 4.82 20.89 10.88
N MET A 248 5.98 21.40 10.44
CA MET A 248 7.27 21.16 11.12
C MET A 248 7.34 21.92 12.45
N LEU A 249 6.87 23.18 12.47
CA LEU A 249 6.78 23.96 13.71
C LEU A 249 5.82 23.30 14.72
N ARG A 250 4.70 22.75 14.23
CA ARG A 250 3.77 21.96 15.06
C ARG A 250 4.43 20.69 15.58
N GLU A 251 5.18 19.97 14.76
CA GLU A 251 5.91 18.78 15.20
C GLU A 251 6.89 19.12 16.32
N LYS A 252 7.72 20.15 16.14
CA LYS A 252 8.64 20.63 17.18
C LYS A 252 7.92 21.01 18.47
N TYR A 253 6.76 21.68 18.37
CA TYR A 253 5.94 22.03 19.52
C TYR A 253 5.46 20.78 20.28
N LEU A 254 4.99 19.77 19.54
CA LEU A 254 4.50 18.52 20.11
C LEU A 254 5.64 17.67 20.67
N THR A 255 6.80 17.63 20.03
CA THR A 255 8.00 16.94 20.54
C THR A 255 8.46 17.56 21.85
N TYR A 256 8.45 18.89 21.97
CA TYR A 256 8.76 19.56 23.23
C TYR A 256 7.80 19.14 24.34
N LEU A 257 6.48 19.20 24.09
CA LEU A 257 5.46 18.75 25.04
C LEU A 257 5.62 17.27 25.40
N GLN A 258 5.85 16.39 24.43
CA GLN A 258 6.05 14.97 24.68
C GLN A 258 7.25 14.70 25.60
N SER A 259 8.34 15.47 25.44
CA SER A 259 9.57 15.27 26.19
C SER A 259 9.54 15.85 27.61
N LYS A 260 8.87 16.99 27.81
CA LYS A 260 8.87 17.73 29.09
C LYS A 260 7.57 17.59 29.88
N TYR A 261 6.44 17.41 29.19
CA TYR A 261 5.09 17.36 29.76
C TYR A 261 4.25 16.23 29.11
N PRO A 262 4.59 14.94 29.30
CA PRO A 262 3.90 13.83 28.65
C PRO A 262 2.39 13.79 28.89
N GLN A 263 1.93 14.29 30.04
CA GLN A 263 0.51 14.32 30.43
C GLN A 263 -0.31 15.33 29.62
N GLU A 264 0.33 16.39 29.10
CA GLU A 264 -0.29 17.45 28.31
C GLU A 264 -0.08 17.25 26.79
N TYR A 265 0.53 16.13 26.40
CA TYR A 265 0.78 15.81 25.01
C TYR A 265 -0.53 15.48 24.28
N ASN A 266 -0.84 16.28 23.25
CA ASN A 266 -2.01 16.06 22.40
C ASN A 266 -1.61 15.95 20.92
N PRO A 267 -1.61 14.75 20.33
CA PRO A 267 -1.24 14.55 18.92
C PRO A 267 -2.22 15.21 17.94
N ASN A 268 -3.43 15.57 18.39
CA ASN A 268 -4.47 16.23 17.61
C ASN A 268 -4.46 17.76 17.74
N TYR A 269 -3.42 18.35 18.34
CA TYR A 269 -3.27 19.80 18.41
C TYR A 269 -3.35 20.41 17.00
N LYS A 270 -4.22 21.40 16.79
CA LYS A 270 -4.45 21.98 15.45
C LYS A 270 -3.36 22.99 15.07
N THR A 271 -2.87 22.88 13.85
CA THR A 271 -1.89 23.82 13.28
C THR A 271 -2.38 25.26 13.29
N ASP A 272 -3.68 25.47 13.07
CA ASP A 272 -4.31 26.80 13.11
C ASP A 272 -4.19 27.49 14.47
N LYS A 273 -4.23 26.73 15.57
CA LYS A 273 -4.06 27.30 16.92
C LYS A 273 -2.65 27.83 17.12
N LEU A 274 -1.64 27.07 16.69
CA LEU A 274 -0.24 27.50 16.77
C LEU A 274 -0.01 28.72 15.87
N LYS A 275 -0.57 28.72 14.67
CA LYS A 275 -0.52 29.86 13.74
C LYS A 275 -1.08 31.13 14.37
N GLN A 276 -2.27 31.07 14.95
CA GLN A 276 -2.89 32.23 15.61
C GLN A 276 -2.02 32.77 16.75
N LYS A 277 -1.40 31.88 17.56
CA LYS A 277 -0.47 32.31 18.61
C LYS A 277 0.77 32.99 18.03
N LEU A 278 1.37 32.42 16.97
CA LEU A 278 2.53 33.02 16.29
C LEU A 278 2.21 34.37 15.63
N GLN A 279 1.06 34.48 14.98
CA GLN A 279 0.58 35.74 14.41
C GLN A 279 0.38 36.81 15.49
N LYS A 280 -0.18 36.43 16.65
CA LYS A 280 -0.35 37.34 17.78
C LYS A 280 1.00 37.79 18.38
N HIS A 281 1.99 36.91 18.43
CA HIS A 281 3.30 37.19 19.04
C HIS A 281 4.24 37.99 18.13
N PHE A 282 4.37 37.59 16.86
CA PHE A 282 5.33 38.19 15.92
C PHE A 282 4.72 39.23 14.97
N GLY A 283 3.38 39.30 14.88
CA GLY A 283 2.68 40.28 14.05
C GLY A 283 3.13 40.24 12.60
N GLU A 284 3.54 41.41 12.09
CA GLU A 284 3.99 41.58 10.70
C GLU A 284 5.42 41.09 10.44
N LYS A 285 6.18 40.65 11.45
CA LYS A 285 7.54 40.13 11.25
C LYS A 285 7.57 38.78 10.52
N VAL A 286 6.47 38.03 10.57
CA VAL A 286 6.33 36.72 9.91
C VAL A 286 5.18 36.74 8.93
N GLN A 287 5.39 36.17 7.74
CA GLN A 287 4.34 35.94 6.76
C GLN A 287 4.02 34.46 6.64
N PHE A 288 2.77 34.19 6.26
CA PHE A 288 2.26 32.84 6.02
C PHE A 288 1.80 32.75 4.56
N TRP A 289 2.28 31.75 3.83
CA TRP A 289 1.86 31.49 2.46
C TRP A 289 1.32 30.08 2.31
N GLN A 290 0.10 29.94 1.78
CA GLN A 290 -0.58 28.67 1.56
C GLN A 290 -0.29 28.13 0.15
N PRO A 291 0.47 27.03 0.00
CA PRO A 291 0.62 26.34 -1.28
C PRO A 291 -0.65 25.57 -1.65
N ASN A 292 -0.91 25.35 -2.94
CA ASN A 292 -2.12 24.66 -3.43
C ASN A 292 -2.29 23.20 -2.92
N TYR A 293 -1.20 22.53 -2.48
CA TYR A 293 -1.21 21.10 -2.15
C TYR A 293 -0.37 20.72 -0.93
N ARG A 294 0.09 21.69 -0.11
CA ARG A 294 1.00 21.44 1.02
C ARG A 294 0.66 22.32 2.22
N SER A 295 1.29 22.04 3.36
CA SER A 295 1.22 22.88 4.56
C SER A 295 1.69 24.31 4.28
N GLU A 296 1.09 25.29 4.97
CA GLU A 296 1.52 26.68 4.92
C GLU A 296 3.00 26.83 5.25
N LEU A 297 3.66 27.73 4.51
CA LEU A 297 5.03 28.15 4.75
C LEU A 297 5.04 29.37 5.66
N VAL A 298 6.01 29.42 6.57
CA VAL A 298 6.30 30.54 7.46
C VAL A 298 7.68 31.08 7.11
N TYR A 299 7.78 32.38 6.92
CA TYR A 299 9.02 33.07 6.55
C TYR A 299 9.02 34.50 7.12
N SER A 300 10.21 35.08 7.27
CA SER A 300 10.34 36.47 7.71
C SER A 300 9.80 37.43 6.64
N ASN A 301 9.02 38.43 7.07
CA ASN A 301 8.55 39.52 6.21
C ASN A 301 9.65 40.54 5.89
N GLU A 302 10.72 40.54 6.68
CA GLU A 302 11.87 41.44 6.49
C GLU A 302 12.72 41.03 5.27
N VAL A 303 12.54 39.79 4.79
CA VAL A 303 13.23 39.27 3.60
C VAL A 303 12.46 39.66 2.34
N PRO A 304 13.05 40.44 1.41
CA PRO A 304 12.42 40.73 0.14
C PRO A 304 12.11 39.45 -0.63
N LYS A 305 10.93 39.40 -1.26
CA LYS A 305 10.51 38.24 -2.06
C LYS A 305 11.52 37.86 -3.15
N GLY A 306 12.25 38.84 -3.69
CA GLY A 306 13.33 38.62 -4.67
C GLY A 306 14.46 37.78 -4.10
N CYS A 307 15.00 38.15 -2.93
CA CYS A 307 16.06 37.41 -2.25
C CYS A 307 15.63 35.98 -1.89
N ALA A 308 14.37 35.78 -1.48
CA ALA A 308 13.84 34.44 -1.21
C ALA A 308 13.74 33.58 -2.49
N ILE A 309 13.44 34.19 -3.64
CA ILE A 309 13.41 33.50 -4.94
C ILE A 309 14.84 33.16 -5.40
N GLU A 310 15.79 34.09 -5.26
CA GLU A 310 17.20 33.86 -5.58
C GLU A 310 17.78 32.72 -4.74
N ALA A 311 17.62 32.76 -3.41
CA ALA A 311 18.07 31.70 -2.53
C ALA A 311 17.41 30.35 -2.83
N ALA A 312 16.11 30.33 -3.15
CA ALA A 312 15.42 29.11 -3.56
C ALA A 312 15.92 28.58 -4.92
N PHE A 313 16.23 29.47 -5.86
CA PHE A 313 16.75 29.13 -7.17
C PHE A 313 18.17 28.60 -7.09
N GLU A 314 19.06 29.28 -6.35
CA GLU A 314 20.44 28.82 -6.09
C GLU A 314 20.42 27.48 -5.36
N SER A 315 19.59 27.33 -4.32
CA SER A 315 19.46 26.06 -3.59
C SER A 315 18.94 24.93 -4.49
N ALA A 316 17.94 25.19 -5.33
CA ALA A 316 17.43 24.21 -6.29
C ALA A 316 18.41 23.93 -7.44
N SER A 317 19.28 24.89 -7.75
CA SER A 317 20.29 24.79 -8.80
C SER A 317 21.59 24.14 -8.31
N SER A 318 21.81 24.10 -6.99
CA SER A 318 22.92 23.42 -6.35
C SER A 318 23.03 21.98 -6.84
N GLU A 319 24.20 21.64 -7.38
CA GLU A 319 24.52 20.30 -7.85
C GLU A 319 24.43 19.28 -6.72
N GLU A 320 24.92 19.65 -5.53
CA GLU A 320 24.86 18.79 -4.34
C GLU A 320 23.41 18.44 -3.98
N ARG A 321 22.51 19.42 -3.97
CA ARG A 321 21.09 19.18 -3.68
C ARG A 321 20.45 18.28 -4.73
N LYS A 322 20.73 18.51 -6.01
CA LYS A 322 20.23 17.66 -7.11
C LYS A 322 20.69 16.21 -6.96
N LEU A 323 21.96 16.00 -6.60
CA LEU A 323 22.52 14.67 -6.35
C LEU A 323 21.87 14.00 -5.14
N GLN A 324 21.69 14.73 -4.04
CA GLN A 324 21.01 14.21 -2.84
C GLN A 324 19.55 13.85 -3.13
N GLU A 325 18.82 14.69 -3.87
CA GLU A 325 17.43 14.42 -4.25
C GLU A 325 17.32 13.23 -5.21
N ALA A 326 18.24 13.09 -6.16
CA ALA A 326 18.32 11.93 -7.05
C ALA A 326 18.60 10.65 -6.25
N ALA A 327 19.59 10.67 -5.35
CA ALA A 327 19.93 9.53 -4.50
C ALA A 327 18.77 9.12 -3.59
N ALA A 328 18.12 10.08 -2.92
CA ALA A 328 16.96 9.83 -2.07
C ALA A 328 15.78 9.25 -2.86
N THR A 329 15.55 9.76 -4.07
CA THR A 329 14.51 9.26 -4.97
C THR A 329 14.79 7.83 -5.41
N LEU A 330 16.01 7.54 -5.87
CA LEU A 330 16.41 6.19 -6.29
C LEU A 330 16.34 5.21 -5.12
N ARG A 331 16.85 5.57 -3.94
CA ARG A 331 16.79 4.74 -2.72
C ARG A 331 15.34 4.40 -2.37
N ARG A 332 14.44 5.38 -2.38
CA ARG A 332 13.01 5.14 -2.11
C ARG A 332 12.42 4.16 -3.13
N LEU A 333 12.65 4.37 -4.44
CA LEU A 333 12.11 3.50 -5.48
C LEU A 333 12.65 2.06 -5.42
N ILE A 334 13.93 1.90 -5.03
CA ILE A 334 14.52 0.58 -4.79
C ILE A 334 13.81 -0.12 -3.63
N LEU A 335 13.62 0.59 -2.51
CA LEU A 335 12.96 0.02 -1.33
C LEU A 335 11.47 -0.28 -1.58
N ASP A 336 10.78 0.55 -2.37
CA ASP A 336 9.41 0.29 -2.78
C ASP A 336 9.35 -0.98 -3.66
N SER A 337 10.24 -1.09 -4.66
CA SER A 337 10.34 -2.29 -5.51
C SER A 337 10.70 -3.55 -4.69
N PHE A 338 11.53 -3.42 -3.66
CA PHE A 338 11.83 -4.50 -2.72
C PHE A 338 10.64 -4.87 -1.83
N LYS A 339 9.68 -3.99 -1.56
CA LYS A 339 8.46 -4.39 -0.84
C LYS A 339 7.50 -5.15 -1.74
N ASP A 340 7.47 -4.77 -3.01
CA ASP A 340 6.52 -5.31 -3.98
C ASP A 340 7.03 -6.60 -4.67
N HIS A 341 8.32 -6.93 -4.53
CA HIS A 341 8.88 -8.13 -5.16
C HIS A 341 8.29 -9.44 -4.60
N SER A 342 8.14 -10.42 -5.49
CA SER A 342 7.80 -11.79 -5.12
C SER A 342 8.92 -12.43 -4.31
N HIS A 343 8.59 -13.10 -3.22
CA HIS A 343 9.57 -13.85 -2.43
C HIS A 343 10.30 -14.88 -3.30
N MET A 344 11.62 -14.89 -3.23
CA MET A 344 12.46 -15.83 -3.96
C MET A 344 12.18 -17.27 -3.52
N PRO A 345 11.89 -18.21 -4.44
CA PRO A 345 11.83 -19.63 -4.10
C PRO A 345 13.20 -20.09 -3.58
N TRP A 346 13.20 -21.02 -2.62
CA TRP A 346 14.44 -21.55 -2.06
C TRP A 346 14.45 -23.08 -2.20
N PRO A 347 15.54 -23.68 -2.72
CA PRO A 347 16.54 -23.02 -3.57
C PRO A 347 15.90 -22.39 -4.84
N PRO A 348 16.45 -21.30 -5.40
CA PRO A 348 15.90 -20.68 -6.61
C PRO A 348 16.17 -21.54 -7.85
N THR A 349 15.18 -21.66 -8.73
CA THR A 349 15.33 -22.36 -10.02
C THR A 349 16.15 -21.53 -11.02
N SER A 350 16.72 -22.19 -12.03
CA SER A 350 17.41 -21.52 -13.15
C SER A 350 16.50 -20.52 -13.86
N GLU A 351 15.26 -20.91 -14.15
CA GLU A 351 14.25 -20.05 -14.77
C GLU A 351 13.93 -18.82 -13.91
N TYR A 352 13.83 -18.99 -12.58
CA TYR A 352 13.64 -17.86 -11.67
C TYR A 352 14.84 -16.89 -11.70
N LEU A 353 16.07 -17.41 -11.68
CA LEU A 353 17.27 -16.55 -11.69
C LEU A 353 17.44 -15.79 -13.01
N LEU A 354 17.03 -16.37 -14.13
CA LEU A 354 17.05 -15.72 -15.44
C LEU A 354 15.97 -14.64 -15.55
N SER A 355 14.75 -14.91 -15.05
CA SER A 355 13.61 -13.98 -15.13
C SER A 355 13.63 -12.86 -14.07
N SER A 356 14.14 -13.14 -12.87
CA SER A 356 14.21 -12.15 -11.78
C SER A 356 15.16 -10.97 -12.07
N GLY A 357 16.05 -11.12 -13.06
CA GLY A 357 16.87 -10.02 -13.57
C GLY A 357 16.08 -8.85 -14.18
N ASP A 358 14.80 -9.03 -14.47
CA ASP A 358 13.93 -8.01 -15.05
C ASP A 358 13.11 -7.20 -14.02
N GLN A 359 13.14 -7.58 -12.74
CA GLN A 359 12.39 -6.88 -11.66
C GLN A 359 13.09 -5.60 -11.14
N LEU A 360 14.07 -5.07 -11.86
CA LEU A 360 14.85 -3.90 -11.44
C LEU A 360 14.05 -2.58 -11.60
N PRO A 361 14.22 -1.60 -10.70
CA PRO A 361 13.54 -0.31 -10.82
C PRO A 361 13.90 0.42 -12.12
N SER A 362 12.90 0.73 -12.95
CA SER A 362 13.12 1.37 -14.27
C SER A 362 13.83 2.73 -14.18
N ALA A 363 13.61 3.48 -13.09
CA ALA A 363 14.30 4.74 -12.85
C ALA A 363 15.81 4.55 -12.62
N LEU A 364 16.19 3.47 -11.91
CA LEU A 364 17.60 3.12 -11.70
C LEU A 364 18.26 2.71 -13.02
N LEU A 365 17.58 1.89 -13.82
CA LEU A 365 18.07 1.50 -15.14
C LEU A 365 18.26 2.71 -16.06
N LYS A 366 17.30 3.64 -16.09
CA LYS A 366 17.40 4.90 -16.86
C LYS A 366 18.54 5.79 -16.37
N PHE A 367 18.72 5.90 -15.05
CA PHE A 367 19.81 6.67 -14.46
C PHE A 367 21.18 6.11 -14.84
N LEU A 368 21.41 4.80 -14.64
CA LEU A 368 22.66 4.14 -15.01
C LEU A 368 22.89 4.15 -16.52
N THR A 369 21.82 4.01 -17.30
CA THR A 369 21.89 4.15 -18.76
C THR A 369 22.38 5.53 -19.16
N ALA A 370 21.81 6.59 -18.59
CA ALA A 370 22.25 7.96 -18.85
C ALA A 370 23.69 8.20 -18.36
N LEU A 371 24.08 7.60 -17.23
CA LEU A 371 25.43 7.71 -16.67
C LEU A 371 26.49 7.02 -17.54
N LEU A 372 26.16 5.87 -18.12
CA LEU A 372 27.10 5.04 -18.91
C LEU A 372 27.03 5.30 -20.42
N SER A 373 26.03 6.04 -20.92
CA SER A 373 25.88 6.36 -22.33
C SER A 373 26.55 7.70 -22.65
N LYS A 374 27.47 7.71 -23.61
CA LYS A 374 28.15 8.94 -24.07
C LYS A 374 27.24 9.89 -24.85
N GLN A 375 26.08 9.43 -25.32
CA GLN A 375 25.12 10.19 -26.12
C GLN A 375 23.74 10.01 -25.50
N GLY A 376 23.09 11.13 -25.20
CA GLY A 376 21.73 11.14 -24.67
C GLY A 376 20.80 10.34 -25.57
N THR A 377 20.21 9.30 -24.97
CA THR A 377 18.98 8.62 -25.42
C THR A 377 18.93 8.23 -26.89
N GLY A 378 19.37 7.01 -27.22
CA GLY A 378 19.04 6.42 -28.53
C GLY A 378 19.24 4.92 -28.59
N HIS A 379 20.44 4.43 -28.26
CA HIS A 379 20.72 3.00 -28.32
C HIS A 379 21.88 2.65 -27.38
N ILE A 380 21.66 1.75 -26.43
CA ILE A 380 22.71 1.23 -25.56
C ILE A 380 23.37 0.04 -26.27
N SER A 381 24.70 -0.06 -26.20
CA SER A 381 25.39 -1.27 -26.68
C SER A 381 25.04 -2.47 -25.79
N SER A 382 25.07 -3.70 -26.32
CA SER A 382 24.86 -4.92 -25.52
C SER A 382 25.82 -5.01 -24.32
N ARG A 383 27.05 -4.52 -24.49
CA ARG A 383 28.02 -4.36 -23.39
C ARG A 383 27.51 -3.40 -22.32
N SER A 384 27.05 -2.21 -22.70
CA SER A 384 26.54 -1.20 -21.78
C SER A 384 25.29 -1.70 -21.05
N GLU A 385 24.40 -2.41 -21.73
CA GLU A 385 23.20 -2.99 -21.11
C GLU A 385 23.57 -3.99 -20.01
N ARG A 386 24.51 -4.90 -20.32
CA ARG A 386 25.02 -5.88 -19.34
C ARG A 386 25.64 -5.19 -18.13
N LEU A 387 26.40 -4.12 -18.33
CA LEU A 387 26.99 -3.33 -17.24
C LEU A 387 25.92 -2.62 -16.41
N VAL A 388 24.95 -1.96 -17.04
CA VAL A 388 23.82 -1.30 -16.37
C VAL A 388 23.08 -2.30 -15.48
N ARG A 389 22.71 -3.47 -16.01
CA ARG A 389 22.02 -4.52 -15.25
C ARG A 389 22.87 -5.07 -14.11
N SER A 390 24.16 -5.29 -14.35
CA SER A 390 25.11 -5.76 -13.32
C SER A 390 25.25 -4.76 -12.17
N MET A 391 25.39 -3.46 -12.47
CA MET A 391 25.51 -2.40 -11.46
C MET A 391 24.18 -2.14 -10.74
N ALA A 392 23.05 -2.22 -11.45
CA ALA A 392 21.73 -2.07 -10.85
C ALA A 392 21.47 -3.16 -9.80
N GLN A 393 21.85 -4.41 -10.08
CA GLN A 393 21.77 -5.50 -9.12
C GLN A 393 22.64 -5.25 -7.89
N ASP A 394 23.88 -4.76 -8.06
CA ASP A 394 24.72 -4.37 -6.91
C ASP A 394 24.07 -3.29 -6.06
N ILE A 395 23.55 -2.24 -6.69
CA ILE A 395 22.90 -1.13 -5.95
C ILE A 395 21.68 -1.64 -5.19
N CYS A 396 20.80 -2.43 -5.82
CA CYS A 396 19.63 -3.01 -5.16
C CYS A 396 20.01 -3.91 -3.98
N TYR A 397 21.00 -4.80 -4.16
CA TYR A 397 21.51 -5.67 -3.10
C TYR A 397 22.06 -4.85 -1.92
N ASN A 398 22.92 -3.87 -2.19
CA ASN A 398 23.58 -3.08 -1.14
C ASN A 398 22.62 -2.12 -0.43
N VAL A 399 21.69 -1.47 -1.14
CA VAL A 399 20.67 -0.59 -0.55
C VAL A 399 19.73 -1.36 0.39
N THR A 400 19.47 -2.64 0.09
CA THR A 400 18.67 -3.53 0.93
C THR A 400 19.50 -4.30 1.96
N CYS A 401 20.77 -3.92 2.17
CA CYS A 401 21.69 -4.57 3.11
C CYS A 401 21.79 -6.09 2.88
N GLY A 402 21.73 -6.52 1.62
CA GLY A 402 21.80 -7.92 1.20
C GLY A 402 20.53 -8.73 1.43
N GLN A 403 19.40 -8.11 1.82
CA GLN A 403 18.13 -8.81 1.97
C GLN A 403 17.53 -9.18 0.62
N TRP A 404 17.59 -8.29 -0.37
CA TRP A 404 17.18 -8.59 -1.73
C TRP A 404 18.27 -9.40 -2.43
N LYS A 405 18.08 -10.73 -2.48
CA LYS A 405 19.01 -11.63 -3.16
C LYS A 405 18.89 -11.45 -4.67
N MET A 406 19.84 -10.75 -5.27
CA MET A 406 19.87 -10.56 -6.72
C MET A 406 20.57 -11.74 -7.41
N PRO A 407 20.17 -12.11 -8.64
CA PRO A 407 20.78 -13.21 -9.38
C PRO A 407 22.30 -13.15 -9.48
N LYS A 408 22.85 -11.96 -9.78
CA LYS A 408 24.29 -11.73 -9.81
C LYS A 408 24.97 -12.17 -8.52
N HIS A 409 24.42 -11.82 -7.37
CA HIS A 409 25.05 -12.08 -6.07
C HIS A 409 25.08 -13.56 -5.70
N LEU A 410 24.07 -14.31 -6.12
CA LEU A 410 24.04 -15.76 -5.94
C LEU A 410 24.92 -16.45 -6.98
N LEU A 411 24.72 -16.17 -8.27
CA LEU A 411 25.41 -16.85 -9.37
C LEU A 411 26.92 -16.59 -9.35
N LEU A 412 27.36 -15.36 -9.12
CA LEU A 412 28.79 -15.04 -9.05
C LEU A 412 29.44 -15.75 -7.86
N GLY A 413 28.78 -15.72 -6.70
CA GLY A 413 29.27 -16.38 -5.49
C GLY A 413 29.38 -17.90 -5.64
N MET A 414 28.32 -18.54 -6.12
CA MET A 414 28.29 -19.98 -6.38
C MET A 414 29.35 -20.40 -7.40
N THR A 415 29.47 -19.66 -8.51
CA THR A 415 30.47 -19.94 -9.55
C THR A 415 31.89 -19.87 -8.99
N MET A 416 32.21 -18.80 -8.27
CA MET A 416 33.54 -18.62 -7.68
C MET A 416 33.84 -19.69 -6.62
N ARG A 417 32.82 -20.12 -5.86
CA ARG A 417 32.98 -21.19 -4.87
C ARG A 417 33.28 -22.52 -5.57
N HIS A 418 32.54 -22.87 -6.61
CA HIS A 418 32.78 -24.10 -7.36
C HIS A 418 34.14 -24.11 -8.08
N LEU A 419 34.55 -22.97 -8.66
CA LEU A 419 35.82 -22.89 -9.39
C LEU A 419 37.05 -22.88 -8.49
N THR A 420 36.94 -22.37 -7.25
CA THR A 420 38.13 -22.11 -6.41
C THR A 420 38.13 -22.80 -5.06
N GLY A 421 36.97 -23.20 -4.53
CA GLY A 421 36.82 -23.66 -3.14
C GLY A 421 37.20 -22.62 -2.07
N SER A 422 37.58 -21.40 -2.46
CA SER A 422 38.26 -20.46 -1.57
C SER A 422 37.27 -19.56 -0.83
N PHE A 423 37.16 -19.79 0.49
CA PHE A 423 36.47 -18.90 1.41
C PHE A 423 36.98 -17.45 1.33
N GLN A 424 38.29 -17.27 1.14
CA GLN A 424 38.91 -15.95 1.09
C GLN A 424 38.43 -15.15 -0.13
N VAL A 425 38.37 -15.78 -1.32
CA VAL A 425 37.88 -15.15 -2.54
C VAL A 425 36.42 -14.73 -2.40
N ILE A 426 35.57 -15.61 -1.86
CA ILE A 426 34.16 -15.30 -1.62
C ILE A 426 34.00 -14.14 -0.64
N ASN A 427 34.78 -14.10 0.43
CA ASN A 427 34.74 -13.00 1.39
C ASN A 427 35.16 -11.66 0.78
N ILE A 428 36.19 -11.64 -0.08
CA ILE A 428 36.61 -10.42 -0.77
C ILE A 428 35.46 -9.89 -1.64
N LEU A 429 34.86 -10.76 -2.47
CA LEU A 429 33.74 -10.38 -3.34
C LEU A 429 32.50 -9.94 -2.55
N ASN A 430 32.23 -10.58 -1.41
CA ASN A 430 31.13 -10.20 -0.53
C ASN A 430 31.37 -8.85 0.13
N ARG A 431 32.60 -8.58 0.60
CA ARG A 431 32.97 -7.28 1.20
C ARG A 431 32.89 -6.13 0.21
N PHE A 432 33.15 -6.39 -1.07
CA PHE A 432 32.91 -5.40 -2.13
C PHE A 432 31.45 -5.33 -2.60
N GLY A 433 30.54 -6.10 -2.00
CA GLY A 433 29.12 -6.05 -2.29
C GLY A 433 28.73 -6.66 -3.64
N HIS A 434 29.56 -7.56 -4.20
CA HIS A 434 29.35 -8.20 -5.49
C HIS A 434 28.76 -9.61 -5.40
N CYS A 435 28.89 -10.28 -4.26
CA CYS A 435 28.28 -11.60 -4.03
C CYS A 435 27.64 -11.75 -2.65
N ALA A 436 26.81 -12.78 -2.50
CA ALA A 436 26.29 -13.20 -1.22
C ALA A 436 27.41 -13.72 -0.30
N SER A 437 27.17 -13.74 1.00
CA SER A 437 28.17 -14.24 1.96
C SER A 437 28.39 -15.73 1.80
N HIS A 438 29.58 -16.20 2.15
CA HIS A 438 29.90 -17.63 2.13
C HIS A 438 28.86 -18.48 2.86
N SER A 439 28.40 -18.02 4.02
CA SER A 439 27.35 -18.67 4.81
C SER A 439 26.02 -18.82 4.05
N THR A 440 25.64 -17.80 3.26
CA THR A 440 24.43 -17.88 2.42
C THR A 440 24.62 -18.83 1.24
N LEU A 441 25.83 -18.92 0.69
CA LEU A 441 26.14 -19.86 -0.39
C LEU A 441 26.12 -21.31 0.11
N LEU A 442 26.71 -21.59 1.28
CA LEU A 442 26.61 -22.92 1.90
C LEU A 442 25.16 -23.32 2.20
N GLU A 443 24.33 -22.37 2.64
CA GLU A 443 22.91 -22.60 2.85
C GLU A 443 22.19 -22.94 1.54
N LEU A 444 22.57 -22.28 0.44
CA LEU A 444 22.02 -22.55 -0.88
C LEU A 444 22.41 -23.95 -1.36
N GLU A 445 23.69 -24.30 -1.28
CA GLU A 445 24.18 -25.64 -1.65
C GLU A 445 23.55 -26.74 -0.81
N THR A 446 23.39 -26.51 0.50
CA THR A 446 22.72 -27.45 1.39
C THR A 446 21.27 -27.64 0.99
N ALA A 447 20.55 -26.55 0.68
CA ALA A 447 19.16 -26.64 0.24
C ALA A 447 19.01 -27.33 -1.12
N MET A 448 19.98 -27.14 -2.03
CA MET A 448 20.04 -27.88 -3.29
C MET A 448 20.30 -29.38 -3.02
N CYS A 449 21.24 -29.72 -2.15
CA CYS A 449 21.52 -31.10 -1.76
C CYS A 449 20.30 -31.77 -1.10
N ASP A 450 19.66 -31.11 -0.15
CA ASP A 450 18.44 -31.59 0.52
C ASP A 450 17.32 -31.84 -0.51
N SER A 451 17.13 -30.94 -1.48
CA SER A 451 16.14 -31.12 -2.54
C SER A 451 16.41 -32.35 -3.41
N VAL A 452 17.69 -32.63 -3.70
CA VAL A 452 18.09 -33.84 -4.42
C VAL A 452 17.84 -35.08 -3.57
N VAL A 453 18.17 -35.06 -2.28
CA VAL A 453 17.93 -36.19 -1.36
C VAL A 453 16.44 -36.50 -1.24
N GLU A 454 15.59 -35.49 -1.08
CA GLU A 454 14.13 -35.65 -0.98
C GLU A 454 13.51 -36.17 -2.29
N CYS A 455 14.08 -35.81 -3.44
CA CYS A 455 13.67 -36.34 -4.75
C CYS A 455 14.36 -37.66 -5.12
N SER A 456 15.42 -38.04 -4.41
CA SER A 456 16.25 -39.16 -4.80
C SER A 456 15.50 -40.46 -4.59
N THR A 457 15.16 -41.09 -5.70
CA THR A 457 15.12 -42.55 -5.77
C THR A 457 16.58 -43.01 -5.91
N ASN A 458 16.91 -44.23 -5.45
CA ASN A 458 18.29 -44.76 -5.51
C ASN A 458 18.92 -44.73 -6.93
N LEU A 459 18.10 -44.51 -7.96
CA LEU A 459 18.48 -44.36 -9.35
C LEU A 459 17.74 -43.14 -9.93
N PRO A 460 18.35 -42.34 -10.82
CA PRO A 460 17.65 -41.26 -11.52
C PRO A 460 16.37 -41.75 -12.19
N SER A 461 15.32 -40.92 -12.28
CA SER A 461 14.07 -41.27 -12.97
C SER A 461 14.30 -41.72 -14.43
N ALA A 462 15.33 -41.16 -15.07
CA ALA A 462 15.82 -41.58 -16.38
C ALA A 462 16.19 -43.08 -16.43
N ALA A 463 16.83 -43.59 -15.38
CA ALA A 463 17.24 -44.99 -15.25
C ALA A 463 16.04 -45.94 -15.13
N LEU A 464 15.00 -45.50 -14.41
CA LEU A 464 13.80 -46.29 -14.11
C LEU A 464 12.78 -46.29 -15.28
N ALA A 465 12.88 -45.33 -16.20
CA ALA A 465 11.90 -45.14 -17.26
C ALA A 465 11.96 -46.22 -18.36
N TYR A 466 13.06 -46.97 -18.49
CA TYR A 466 13.24 -47.93 -19.59
C TYR A 466 13.88 -49.25 -19.10
N PRO A 467 13.19 -50.41 -19.22
CA PRO A 467 13.80 -51.70 -18.95
C PRO A 467 14.73 -52.06 -20.12
N LYS A 468 16.02 -51.71 -20.03
CA LYS A 468 17.03 -52.01 -21.05
C LYS A 468 18.40 -52.30 -20.45
N ILE A 469 19.31 -52.79 -21.31
CA ILE A 469 20.73 -52.99 -21.00
C ILE A 469 21.32 -51.65 -20.55
N THR A 470 21.84 -51.66 -19.33
CA THR A 470 22.49 -50.52 -18.69
C THR A 470 23.89 -50.94 -18.30
N HIS A 471 24.89 -50.20 -18.76
CA HIS A 471 26.27 -50.43 -18.39
C HIS A 471 26.61 -49.58 -17.16
N PHE A 472 27.19 -50.22 -16.16
CA PHE A 472 27.66 -49.57 -14.94
C PHE A 472 29.18 -49.67 -14.87
N CYS A 473 29.83 -48.52 -14.73
CA CYS A 473 31.26 -48.44 -14.45
C CYS A 473 31.43 -47.71 -13.13
N TRP A 474 31.99 -48.36 -12.13
CA TRP A 474 32.26 -47.76 -10.82
C TRP A 474 33.76 -47.66 -10.61
N ASP A 475 34.20 -46.53 -10.08
CA ASP A 475 35.59 -46.30 -9.70
C ASP A 475 35.64 -45.56 -8.36
N ASN A 476 36.77 -45.67 -7.67
CA ASN A 476 37.01 -44.90 -6.47
C ASN A 476 37.24 -43.44 -6.84
N PHE A 477 36.54 -42.56 -6.14
CA PHE A 477 36.72 -41.14 -6.17
C PHE A 477 37.26 -40.69 -4.81
N ASP A 478 38.59 -40.66 -4.76
CA ASP A 478 39.35 -40.20 -3.63
C ASP A 478 39.68 -38.72 -3.84
N LEU A 479 39.00 -37.84 -3.11
CA LEU A 479 39.41 -36.45 -3.04
C LEU A 479 40.46 -36.34 -1.92
N THR A 480 41.74 -36.36 -2.31
CA THR A 480 42.85 -36.13 -1.39
C THR A 480 42.87 -34.65 -1.02
N GLU A 481 42.20 -34.31 0.07
CA GLU A 481 42.51 -33.09 0.80
C GLU A 481 43.90 -33.31 1.40
N GLU A 482 44.86 -32.40 1.15
CA GLU A 482 46.25 -32.53 1.63
C GLU A 482 46.34 -32.36 3.16
N THR A 483 45.77 -33.31 3.91
CA THR A 483 45.81 -33.35 5.36
C THR A 483 46.88 -34.35 5.81
N ILE A 484 47.75 -33.90 6.70
CA ILE A 484 48.92 -34.67 7.19
C ILE A 484 48.47 -35.95 7.92
N ASP A 485 47.27 -35.95 8.49
CA ASP A 485 46.68 -37.05 9.24
C ASP A 485 45.71 -37.91 8.41
N GLY A 486 45.46 -37.55 7.13
CA GLY A 486 44.47 -38.19 6.28
C GLY A 486 43.02 -37.98 6.74
N SER A 487 42.78 -37.17 7.78
CA SER A 487 41.43 -36.89 8.27
C SER A 487 40.74 -35.86 7.37
N GLY A 488 39.42 -35.98 7.20
CA GLY A 488 38.65 -35.12 6.30
C GLY A 488 38.73 -35.49 4.81
N THR A 489 39.51 -36.52 4.45
CA THR A 489 39.56 -37.03 3.07
C THR A 489 38.22 -37.64 2.67
N THR A 490 37.79 -37.35 1.43
CA THR A 490 36.55 -37.94 0.89
C THR A 490 36.91 -39.21 0.15
N HIS A 491 36.55 -40.35 0.73
CA HIS A 491 36.60 -41.66 0.08
C HIS A 491 35.19 -42.04 -0.36
N SER A 492 34.93 -41.92 -1.65
CA SER A 492 33.63 -42.25 -2.24
C SER A 492 33.82 -43.13 -3.46
N THR A 493 32.83 -43.93 -3.83
CA THR A 493 32.83 -44.67 -5.10
C THR A 493 31.86 -43.97 -6.04
N HIS A 494 32.37 -43.48 -7.16
CA HIS A 494 31.54 -42.85 -8.18
C HIS A 494 31.22 -43.85 -9.28
N GLY A 495 29.99 -43.80 -9.77
CA GLY A 495 29.50 -44.66 -10.84
C GLY A 495 29.05 -43.85 -12.04
N ILE A 496 29.43 -44.28 -13.23
CA ILE A 496 28.82 -43.86 -14.49
C ILE A 496 27.83 -44.93 -14.90
N MET A 497 26.61 -44.51 -15.19
CA MET A 497 25.55 -45.34 -15.75
C MET A 497 25.32 -44.92 -17.20
N ILE A 498 25.57 -45.82 -18.15
CA ILE A 498 25.34 -45.60 -19.58
C ILE A 498 24.13 -46.42 -20.00
N GLN A 499 23.14 -45.75 -20.57
CA GLN A 499 21.89 -46.35 -21.04
C GLN A 499 21.65 -45.98 -22.50
N GLU A 500 21.32 -46.96 -23.33
CA GLU A 500 21.05 -46.73 -24.76
C GLU A 500 19.65 -46.12 -24.96
N ILE A 501 19.61 -44.90 -25.49
CA ILE A 501 18.38 -44.16 -25.77
C ILE A 501 18.07 -44.24 -27.28
N LYS A 502 16.84 -44.61 -27.65
CA LYS A 502 16.35 -44.46 -29.04
C LYS A 502 15.79 -43.04 -29.23
N GLU A 503 16.02 -42.45 -30.40
CA GLU A 503 15.46 -41.16 -30.77
C GLU A 503 13.93 -41.13 -30.56
N GLY A 504 13.43 -40.09 -29.87
CA GLY A 504 12.00 -39.91 -29.53
C GLY A 504 11.64 -40.00 -28.03
N ASN A 505 12.55 -40.50 -27.19
CA ASN A 505 12.28 -40.75 -25.76
C ASN A 505 12.89 -39.72 -24.77
N MET A 506 13.56 -38.69 -25.29
CA MET A 506 14.28 -37.70 -24.45
C MET A 506 13.37 -36.68 -23.74
N GLU A 507 12.20 -36.36 -24.30
CA GLU A 507 11.35 -35.28 -23.78
C GLU A 507 10.74 -35.58 -22.40
N LYS A 508 10.63 -36.86 -22.00
CA LYS A 508 10.13 -37.26 -20.67
C LYS A 508 11.17 -37.23 -19.54
N ILE A 509 12.45 -37.04 -19.86
CA ILE A 509 13.55 -37.26 -18.89
C ILE A 509 13.82 -36.03 -18.00
N MET A 510 13.41 -34.82 -18.41
CA MET A 510 13.89 -33.57 -17.79
C MET A 510 13.03 -33.00 -16.65
N GLU A 511 11.82 -33.51 -16.39
CA GLU A 511 11.03 -33.01 -15.26
C GLU A 511 11.52 -33.62 -13.94
N GLN A 512 12.61 -33.07 -13.39
CA GLN A 512 12.90 -33.30 -11.98
C GLN A 512 11.84 -32.58 -11.14
N PRO A 513 11.18 -33.27 -10.19
CA PRO A 513 10.21 -32.64 -9.32
C PRO A 513 10.89 -31.48 -8.57
N THR A 514 10.38 -30.27 -8.77
CA THR A 514 10.94 -29.08 -8.12
C THR A 514 10.47 -29.06 -6.67
N VAL A 515 11.20 -29.71 -5.77
CA VAL A 515 10.89 -29.65 -4.35
C VAL A 515 11.28 -28.29 -3.80
N LYS A 516 10.28 -27.53 -3.33
CA LYS A 516 10.48 -26.26 -2.64
C LYS A 516 10.75 -26.56 -1.18
N THR A 517 12.02 -26.44 -0.76
CA THR A 517 12.38 -26.54 0.66
C THR A 517 12.30 -25.16 1.33
N GLY A 518 11.84 -25.11 2.57
CA GLY A 518 11.92 -23.86 3.35
C GLY A 518 13.38 -23.49 3.64
N LYS A 519 13.68 -22.20 3.87
CA LYS A 519 15.02 -21.78 4.33
C LYS A 519 15.31 -22.36 5.71
N THR A 520 16.18 -23.35 5.79
CA THR A 520 16.53 -24.06 7.03
C THR A 520 17.72 -23.44 7.78
N LYS A 521 18.48 -22.52 7.14
CA LYS A 521 19.76 -21.98 7.63
C LYS A 521 20.85 -23.03 7.89
N LYS A 522 20.62 -24.29 7.49
CA LYS A 522 21.63 -25.35 7.54
C LYS A 522 22.69 -25.06 6.48
N ARG A 523 23.95 -25.33 6.82
CA ARG A 523 25.13 -25.05 5.97
C ARG A 523 25.94 -26.32 5.68
N SER A 524 25.38 -27.46 6.04
CA SER A 524 25.91 -28.78 5.80
C SER A 524 24.74 -29.74 5.65
N ALA A 525 24.84 -30.64 4.67
CA ALA A 525 23.92 -31.74 4.52
C ALA A 525 24.24 -32.80 5.59
N THR A 526 23.21 -33.37 6.21
CA THR A 526 23.38 -34.55 7.07
C THR A 526 23.09 -35.78 6.23
N PHE A 527 24.13 -36.49 5.80
CA PHE A 527 23.95 -37.76 5.12
C PHE A 527 23.36 -38.78 6.11
N LYS A 528 22.17 -39.29 5.81
CA LYS A 528 21.62 -40.47 6.46
C LYS A 528 21.77 -41.63 5.48
N PRO A 529 22.63 -42.62 5.76
CA PRO A 529 22.75 -43.78 4.89
C PRO A 529 21.39 -44.47 4.81
N HIS A 530 20.85 -44.57 3.61
CA HIS A 530 19.72 -45.46 3.36
C HIS A 530 20.27 -46.88 3.34
N GLN A 531 19.64 -47.80 4.07
CA GLN A 531 19.94 -49.22 3.88
C GLN A 531 19.58 -49.56 2.43
N ILE A 532 20.60 -49.81 1.61
CA ILE A 532 20.41 -50.36 0.28
C ILE A 532 19.71 -51.70 0.47
N GLN A 533 18.61 -51.93 -0.24
CA GLN A 533 17.96 -53.25 -0.19
C GLN A 533 18.96 -54.32 -0.63
N PRO A 534 18.97 -55.51 -0.01
CA PRO A 534 19.89 -56.57 -0.39
C PRO A 534 19.80 -56.82 -1.90
N CYS A 535 20.89 -56.58 -2.64
CA CYS A 535 20.97 -57.02 -4.02
C CYS A 535 21.26 -58.52 -4.01
N TYR A 536 20.30 -59.32 -4.47
CA TYR A 536 20.55 -60.74 -4.74
C TYR A 536 21.38 -60.85 -6.02
N ALA A 537 22.69 -60.74 -5.90
CA ALA A 537 23.58 -61.18 -6.95
C ALA A 537 23.55 -62.71 -6.95
N THR A 538 22.94 -63.32 -7.97
CA THR A 538 23.21 -64.73 -8.25
C THR A 538 24.72 -64.82 -8.50
N GLY A 539 25.40 -65.74 -7.81
CA GLY A 539 26.83 -65.95 -7.99
C GLY A 539 27.14 -66.03 -9.48
N LYS A 540 28.18 -65.32 -9.93
CA LYS A 540 28.64 -65.45 -11.31
C LYS A 540 28.88 -66.93 -11.55
N ALA A 541 28.11 -67.54 -12.45
CA ALA A 541 28.50 -68.83 -12.99
C ALA A 541 29.82 -68.57 -13.72
N GLU A 542 30.90 -69.14 -13.21
CA GLU A 542 32.15 -69.18 -13.95
C GLU A 542 31.87 -69.82 -15.31
N PRO A 543 32.43 -69.30 -16.41
CA PRO A 543 32.34 -70.00 -17.68
C PRO A 543 32.99 -71.38 -17.52
N SER A 544 32.16 -72.42 -17.48
CA SER A 544 32.61 -73.80 -17.54
C SER A 544 33.26 -74.03 -18.89
N LEU A 545 34.58 -74.25 -18.89
CA LEU A 545 35.27 -74.83 -20.04
C LEU A 545 34.73 -76.26 -20.20
N THR A 546 33.77 -76.44 -21.09
CA THR A 546 33.35 -77.78 -21.53
C THR A 546 34.51 -78.42 -22.27
N ASP A 547 34.94 -79.58 -21.80
CA ASP A 547 36.01 -80.41 -22.35
C ASP A 547 35.90 -80.56 -23.88
N SER A 548 36.75 -79.85 -24.62
CA SER A 548 37.10 -80.22 -25.98
C SER A 548 38.06 -81.40 -25.90
N THR A 549 37.47 -82.59 -26.01
CA THR A 549 38.13 -83.88 -26.23
C THR A 549 39.18 -83.72 -27.34
N THR A 550 40.45 -83.71 -26.93
CA THR A 550 41.56 -83.93 -27.86
C THR A 550 42.17 -85.26 -27.46
N THR A 551 41.85 -86.28 -28.24
CA THR A 551 42.45 -87.60 -28.22
C THR A 551 43.97 -87.48 -28.32
N VAL A 552 44.67 -87.87 -27.25
CA VAL A 552 46.09 -88.23 -27.31
C VAL A 552 46.14 -89.75 -27.17
N GLU A 553 46.29 -90.43 -28.30
CA GLU A 553 46.72 -91.82 -28.33
C GLU A 553 48.18 -91.87 -27.86
N ASN A 554 48.43 -92.59 -26.77
CA ASN A 554 49.75 -93.08 -26.42
C ASN A 554 50.07 -94.26 -27.33
N ASP A 555 51.13 -94.12 -28.13
CA ASP A 555 51.85 -95.26 -28.68
C ASP A 555 53.33 -95.15 -28.29
N GLN A 556 53.80 -96.19 -27.61
CA GLN A 556 55.18 -96.68 -27.45
C GLN A 556 56.18 -95.91 -26.56
N GLU A 557 56.45 -96.44 -25.36
CA GLU A 557 57.66 -97.25 -25.09
C GLU A 557 57.61 -97.93 -23.69
N ARG A 558 57.60 -99.28 -23.75
CA ARG A 558 57.89 -100.33 -22.73
C ARG A 558 57.03 -100.47 -21.47
#